data_AF-A4FB56-F1
#
_entry.id   AF-A4FB56-F1
#
_cell.length_a   1.000
_cell.length_b   1.000
_cell.length_c   1.000
_cell.angle_alpha   90.00
_cell.angle_beta   90.00
_cell.angle_gamma   90.00
#
_symmetry.space_group_name_H-M   'P 1'
#
loop_
_entity.id
_entity.type
_entity.pdbx_description
1 polymer ?
#
loop_
_entity_poly.entity_id
_entity_poly.type
_entity_poly.pdbx_seq_one_letter_code
_entity_poly.pdbx_strand_id
1 'polypeptide(L)' 'MDRLLAGFHLPLVALRDETPGFAVSLVKAGARLRGQKVGGVRPPLGEPTADQLGRLERVVADGLALVRETG' A
#
# COMPACT_ATOMS: atom_id res chain seq x y z
N MET A 1 -18.13 6.71 10.09
CA MET A 1 -17.83 6.30 8.70
C MET A 1 -16.33 6.47 8.38
N ASP A 2 -15.53 6.90 9.35
CA ASP A 2 -14.22 7.53 9.09
C ASP A 2 -13.02 6.65 9.45
N ARG A 3 -13.22 5.45 10.02
CA ARG A 3 -12.13 4.60 10.49
C ARG A 3 -11.29 4.03 9.34
N LEU A 4 -11.92 3.55 8.25
CA LEU A 4 -11.18 3.09 7.06
C LEU A 4 -10.52 4.26 6.32
N LEU A 5 -11.17 5.42 6.30
CA LEU A 5 -10.58 6.62 5.71
C LEU A 5 -9.29 7.01 6.45
N ALA A 6 -9.35 7.12 7.78
CA ALA A 6 -8.22 7.50 8.61
C ALA A 6 -7.15 6.41 8.75
N GLY A 7 -7.55 5.14 8.85
CA GLY A 7 -6.64 4.03 9.14
C GLY A 7 -6.08 3.32 7.92
N PHE A 8 -6.61 3.54 6.73
CA PHE A 8 -6.12 2.90 5.51
C PHE A 8 -5.94 3.88 4.35
N HIS A 9 -7.01 4.59 3.95
CA HIS A 9 -6.96 5.39 2.71
C HIS A 9 -6.03 6.61 2.82
N LEU A 10 -6.11 7.40 3.88
CA LEU A 10 -5.25 8.57 4.07
C LEU A 10 -3.77 8.16 4.21
N PRO A 11 -3.39 7.15 5.03
CA PRO A 11 -2.02 6.65 5.08
C PRO A 11 -1.51 6.12 3.72
N LEU A 12 -2.35 5.40 2.98
CA LEU A 12 -1.98 4.89 1.66
C LEU A 12 -1.75 6.02 0.65
N VAL A 13 -2.61 7.04 0.65
CA VAL A 13 -2.47 8.22 -0.22
C VAL A 13 -1.21 9.01 0.15
N ALA A 14 -0.95 9.21 1.43
CA ALA A 14 0.27 9.88 1.90
C ALA A 14 1.54 9.18 1.39
N LEU A 15 1.59 7.84 1.47
CA LEU A 15 2.72 7.05 0.95
C LEU A 15 2.80 7.11 -0.59
N ARG A 16 1.65 7.10 -1.28
CA ARG A 16 1.57 7.20 -2.75
C ARG A 16 2.14 8.52 -3.26
N ASP A 17 1.92 9.59 -2.54
CA ASP A 17 2.28 10.94 -2.99
C ASP A 17 3.79 11.25 -2.78
N GLU A 18 4.55 10.38 -2.10
CA GLU A 18 6.01 10.53 -1.93
C GLU A 18 6.82 10.36 -3.22
N THR A 19 6.29 9.66 -4.22
CA THR A 19 7.04 9.36 -5.44
C THR A 19 6.13 9.30 -6.66
N PRO A 20 6.42 10.08 -7.72
CA PRO A 20 5.68 9.97 -8.98
C PRO A 20 5.67 8.54 -9.52
N GLY A 21 4.48 8.02 -9.85
CA GLY A 21 4.30 6.65 -10.36
C GLY A 21 3.96 5.60 -9.30
N PHE A 22 3.99 5.94 -8.01
CA PHE A 22 3.65 5.00 -6.93
C PHE A 22 2.20 4.53 -6.90
N ALA A 23 1.29 5.22 -7.60
CA ALA A 23 -0.09 4.74 -7.79
C ALA A 23 -0.14 3.30 -8.34
N VAL A 24 0.80 2.93 -9.22
CA VAL A 24 0.90 1.56 -9.76
C VAL A 24 1.92 0.73 -8.98
N SER A 25 3.05 1.32 -8.60
CA SER A 25 4.12 0.59 -7.88
C SER A 25 3.66 0.06 -6.52
N LEU A 26 2.94 0.86 -5.73
CA LEU A 26 2.45 0.44 -4.41
C LEU A 26 1.35 -0.63 -4.50
N VAL A 27 0.48 -0.56 -5.51
CA VAL A 27 -0.55 -1.60 -5.71
C VAL A 27 0.11 -2.95 -6.03
N LYS A 28 1.10 -2.96 -6.92
CA LYS A 28 1.86 -4.18 -7.24
C LYS A 28 2.68 -4.66 -6.05
N ALA A 29 3.31 -3.76 -5.30
CA ALA A 29 4.05 -4.12 -4.09
C ALA A 29 3.12 -4.71 -3.02
N GLY A 30 1.95 -4.13 -2.79
CA GLY A 30 0.95 -4.63 -1.85
C GLY A 30 0.42 -6.01 -2.26
N ALA A 31 0.17 -6.22 -3.55
CA ALA A 31 -0.19 -7.54 -4.08
C ALA A 31 0.92 -8.58 -3.84
N ARG A 32 2.20 -8.23 -4.06
CA ARG A 32 3.36 -9.09 -3.75
C ARG A 32 3.47 -9.41 -2.25
N LEU A 33 3.34 -8.41 -1.38
CA LEU A 33 3.32 -8.59 0.09
C LEU A 33 2.21 -9.57 0.52
N ARG A 34 1.11 -9.61 -0.23
CA ARG A 34 -0.03 -10.52 -0.01
C ARG A 34 0.11 -11.87 -0.72
N GLY A 35 1.29 -12.20 -1.25
CA GLY A 35 1.58 -13.48 -1.88
C GLY A 35 1.05 -13.63 -3.31
N GLN A 36 0.56 -12.54 -3.93
CA GLN A 36 0.13 -12.58 -5.33
C GLN A 36 1.33 -12.60 -6.26
N LYS A 37 1.27 -13.47 -7.28
CA LYS A 37 2.32 -13.59 -8.31
C LYS A 37 2.19 -12.46 -9.35
N VAL A 38 2.52 -11.25 -8.94
CA VAL A 38 2.64 -10.10 -9.85
C VAL A 38 4.12 -9.75 -10.05
N GLY A 39 4.50 -9.49 -11.30
CA GLY A 39 5.85 -9.04 -11.63
C GLY A 39 6.15 -7.64 -11.07
N GLY A 40 7.41 -7.22 -11.19
CA GLY A 40 7.84 -5.87 -10.84
C GLY A 40 7.19 -4.78 -11.69
N VAL A 41 7.56 -3.54 -11.42
CA VAL A 41 7.26 -2.42 -12.32
C VAL A 41 8.28 -2.34 -13.46
N ARG A 42 7.87 -1.73 -14.58
CA ARG A 42 8.76 -1.45 -15.70
C ARG A 42 9.08 0.04 -15.72
N PRO A 43 10.27 0.45 -16.21
CA PRO A 43 10.57 1.86 -16.45
C PRO A 43 9.47 2.56 -17.25
N PRO A 44 9.12 3.82 -16.94
CA PRO A 44 9.80 4.74 -16.03
C PRO A 44 9.39 4.62 -14.55
N LEU A 45 8.59 3.63 -14.17
CA LEU A 45 8.13 3.46 -12.79
C LEU A 45 9.23 2.87 -11.91
N GLY A 46 9.42 3.44 -10.72
CA GLY A 46 10.34 2.94 -9.69
C GLY A 46 9.67 1.97 -8.71
N GLU A 47 10.46 1.05 -8.16
CA GLU A 47 10.04 0.21 -7.04
C GLU A 47 10.10 1.01 -5.72
N PRO A 48 9.21 0.73 -4.73
CA PRO A 48 9.32 1.32 -3.41
C PRO A 48 10.59 0.83 -2.69
N THR A 49 11.18 1.70 -1.88
CA THR A 49 12.31 1.35 -1.00
C THR A 49 11.88 0.37 0.09
N ALA A 50 12.84 -0.29 0.75
CA ALA A 50 12.54 -1.20 1.87
C ALA A 50 11.75 -0.53 3.00
N ASP A 51 12.05 0.74 3.31
CA ASP A 51 11.30 1.51 4.30
C ASP A 51 9.85 1.78 3.86
N GLN A 52 9.66 2.18 2.60
CA GLN A 52 8.33 2.38 2.04
C GLN A 52 7.52 1.09 1.96
N LEU A 53 8.17 -0.06 1.70
CA LEU A 53 7.54 -1.38 1.76
C LEU A 53 7.09 -1.73 3.18
N GLY A 54 7.93 -1.46 4.19
CA GLY A 54 7.54 -1.67 5.60
C GLY A 54 6.38 -0.76 6.04
N ARG A 55 6.33 0.47 5.52
CA ARG A 55 5.18 1.37 5.73
C ARG A 55 3.93 0.86 5.03
N LEU A 56 4.04 0.39 3.79
CA LEU A 56 2.93 -0.21 3.05
C LEU A 56 2.37 -1.45 3.75
N GLU A 57 3.24 -2.32 4.27
CA GLU A 57 2.84 -3.51 5.02
C GLU A 57 2.00 -3.14 6.25
N ARG A 58 2.43 -2.14 7.03
CA ARG A 58 1.66 -1.63 8.17
C ARG A 58 0.30 -1.09 7.76
N VAL A 59 0.24 -0.23 6.73
CA VAL A 59 -1.03 0.33 6.22
C VAL A 59 -2.01 -0.79 5.82
N VAL A 60 -1.52 -1.81 5.11
CA VAL A 60 -2.36 -2.96 4.71
C VAL A 60 -2.81 -3.78 5.92
N ALA A 61 -1.93 -4.02 6.89
CA ALA A 61 -2.27 -4.76 8.11
C ALA A 61 -3.34 -4.04 8.93
N ASP A 62 -3.19 -2.73 9.14
CA ASP A 62 -4.13 -1.90 9.90
C ASP A 62 -5.49 -1.85 9.21
N GLY A 63 -5.52 -1.67 7.88
CA GLY A 63 -6.75 -1.70 7.09
C GLY A 63 -7.48 -3.04 7.21
N LEU A 64 -6.76 -4.17 7.16
CA LEU A 64 -7.36 -5.50 7.32
C LEU A 64 -7.89 -5.74 8.74
N ALA A 65 -7.21 -5.24 9.77
CA ALA A 65 -7.70 -5.31 11.14
C ALA A 65 -9.01 -4.53 11.31
N LEU A 66 -9.09 -3.32 10.77
CA LEU A 66 -10.29 -2.47 10.83
C LEU A 66 -11.51 -3.13 10.15
N VAL A 67 -11.32 -3.81 9.01
CA VAL A 67 -12.41 -4.53 8.33
C VAL A 67 -12.92 -5.70 9.21
N ARG A 68 -12.04 -6.39 9.93
CA ARG A 68 -12.42 -7.50 10.82
C ARG A 68 -13.19 -7.05 12.06
N GLU A 69 -12.95 -5.84 12.53
CA GLU A 69 -13.67 -5.26 13.68
C GLU A 69 -15.07 -4.75 13.31
N THR A 70 -15.32 -4.54 12.02
CA THR A 70 -16.58 -3.96 11.51
C THR A 70 -17.52 -5.03 10.94
N GLY A 71 -17.08 -6.29 10.87
CA GLY A 71 -17.87 -7.44 10.45
C GLY A 71 -18.27 -8.32 11.63
#